data_AF-A0A2N2TVX1-F1
#
_entry.id   AF-A0A2N2TVX1-F1
#
_cell.length_a   1.000
_cell.length_b   1.000
_cell.length_c   1.000
_cell.angle_alpha   90.00
_cell.angle_beta   90.00
_cell.angle_gamma   90.00
#
_symmetry.space_group_name_H-M   'P 1'
#
loop_
_entity.id
_entity.type
_entity.pdbx_description
1 polymer ?
#
loop_
_entity_poly.entity_id
_entity_poly.type
_entity_poly.pdbx_seq_one_letter_code
_entity_poly.pdbx_strand_id
1 'polypeptide(L)'
;MLIALTEFPVHPVKLRQESMAGYLRRCYWENGHEVPVDLREALSRLYRGSDLETAFTCIANVLPVWITDDQDWWVTHRLDYFPQRRKKPKWLHFHYPGFRYCPFCLKEEGIHRELWTLPLVVACDRHQCALSTQCHSCGRGLTWGTIEAGWRCVCGAELADAPPLLVAASWAVRLAALLEQALSPAAGLAKSDACSQIYGFLTWAQDLRFELKTRRAFVYGPRYFVQANARTRLSPDSWEESLFMGKFAIGERRLQSLVRWHFRGELGTLLLLEDRGPLTQAINALCQLPKNGYTTRLFEASHALLDRLRASALLCRGVFFHPRLNIQDQQNRLVAFANWWYLLARRISTLESNNRLTFNSDIIGGYSPELVIQILNKLFDAAFLDEDVDRYSLLIARWHVPKALQRKFEPHQVLDEVMNYLAGLSRSELCFVLDLICQGEGERISTC
;
A
#
# COMPACT_ATOMS: atom_id res chain seq x y z
N MET A 1 -29.50 27.31 23.44
CA MET A 1 -30.67 26.52 23.01
C MET A 1 -30.34 25.93 21.64
N LEU A 2 -30.43 24.62 21.47
CA LEU A 2 -30.33 23.97 20.17
C LEU A 2 -31.64 24.24 19.42
N ILE A 3 -31.58 24.94 18.30
CA ILE A 3 -32.74 25.25 17.46
C ILE A 3 -32.65 24.32 16.25
N ALA A 4 -33.74 23.61 15.94
CA ALA A 4 -33.78 22.76 14.76
C ALA A 4 -33.77 23.63 13.49
N LEU A 5 -33.06 23.22 12.43
CA LEU A 5 -32.99 24.03 11.21
C LEU A 5 -34.35 24.22 10.53
N THR A 6 -35.31 23.34 10.81
CA THR A 6 -36.71 23.45 10.36
C THR A 6 -37.47 24.59 11.03
N GLU A 7 -36.99 25.11 12.16
CA GLU A 7 -37.60 26.21 12.90
C GLU A 7 -37.05 27.58 12.46
N PHE A 8 -35.97 27.60 11.69
CA PHE A 8 -35.41 28.84 11.18
C PHE A 8 -36.25 29.42 10.03
N PRO A 9 -36.43 30.74 9.93
CA PRO A 9 -37.14 31.36 8.80
C PRO A 9 -36.36 31.27 7.48
N VAL A 10 -35.04 31.24 7.54
CA VAL A 10 -34.16 31.09 6.36
C VAL A 10 -33.60 29.67 6.35
N HIS A 11 -33.79 28.96 5.23
CA HIS A 11 -33.27 27.61 5.01
C HIS A 11 -32.27 27.62 3.85
N PRO A 12 -30.98 27.92 4.11
CA PRO A 12 -29.98 27.86 3.06
C PRO A 12 -29.89 26.42 2.54
N VAL A 13 -29.71 26.25 1.22
CA VAL A 13 -29.52 24.93 0.61
C VAL A 13 -28.05 24.52 0.77
N LYS A 14 -27.80 23.32 1.30
CA LYS A 14 -26.44 22.75 1.37
C LYS A 14 -25.84 22.63 -0.03
N LEU A 15 -24.70 23.26 -0.26
CA LEU A 15 -24.00 23.13 -1.54
C LEU A 15 -23.21 21.82 -1.59
N ARG A 16 -23.06 21.25 -2.79
CA ARG A 16 -22.49 19.90 -3.00
C ARG A 16 -21.11 19.68 -2.38
N GLN A 17 -20.26 20.70 -2.35
CA GLN A 17 -18.89 20.64 -1.83
C GLN A 17 -18.75 21.27 -0.44
N GLU A 18 -19.83 21.79 0.12
CA GLU A 18 -19.83 22.46 1.41
C GLU A 18 -19.62 21.44 2.53
N SER A 19 -18.75 21.79 3.48
CA SER A 19 -18.55 20.96 4.66
C SER A 19 -19.76 21.01 5.58
N MET A 20 -19.98 19.94 6.34
CA MET A 20 -21.06 19.92 7.33
C MET A 20 -20.94 21.08 8.34
N ALA A 21 -19.72 21.33 8.83
CA ALA A 21 -19.46 22.45 9.73
C ALA A 21 -19.72 23.82 9.08
N GLY A 22 -19.42 23.96 7.78
CA GLY A 22 -19.66 25.20 7.05
C GLY A 22 -21.15 25.44 6.82
N TYR A 23 -21.88 24.40 6.39
CA TYR A 23 -23.31 24.44 6.17
C TYR A 23 -24.08 24.82 7.44
N LEU A 24 -23.84 24.11 8.55
CA LEU A 24 -24.51 24.39 9.82
C LEU A 24 -24.22 25.82 10.31
N ARG A 25 -22.99 26.30 10.15
CA ARG A 25 -22.65 27.69 10.48
C ARG A 25 -23.41 28.69 9.64
N ARG A 26 -23.49 28.46 8.33
CA ARG A 26 -24.22 29.32 7.41
C ARG A 26 -25.71 29.37 7.77
N CYS A 27 -26.33 28.23 8.09
CA CYS A 27 -27.70 28.19 8.58
C CYS A 27 -27.92 29.03 9.83
N TYR A 28 -27.04 28.94 10.83
CA TYR A 28 -27.17 29.75 12.04
C TYR A 28 -26.93 31.24 11.76
N TRP A 29 -25.88 31.58 11.01
CA TRP A 29 -25.52 32.96 10.70
C TRP A 29 -26.55 33.70 9.84
N GLU A 30 -27.11 33.05 8.83
CA GLU A 30 -28.16 33.65 7.97
C GLU A 30 -29.46 33.89 8.74
N ASN A 31 -29.65 33.24 9.89
CA ASN A 31 -30.75 33.47 10.81
C ASN A 31 -30.37 34.35 12.03
N GLY A 32 -29.19 34.98 12.01
CA GLY A 32 -28.75 35.90 13.07
C GLY A 32 -28.36 35.21 14.38
N HIS A 33 -28.07 33.90 14.34
CA HIS A 33 -27.68 33.12 15.51
C HIS A 33 -26.21 32.71 15.45
N GLU A 34 -25.60 32.57 16.64
CA GLU A 34 -24.35 31.85 16.78
C GLU A 34 -24.59 30.34 16.91
N VAL A 35 -23.61 29.54 16.47
CA VAL A 35 -23.65 28.09 16.64
C VAL A 35 -23.57 27.72 18.12
N PRO A 36 -24.56 27.00 18.68
CA PRO A 36 -24.59 26.61 20.09
C PRO A 36 -23.35 25.81 20.51
N VAL A 37 -22.96 25.95 21.77
CA VAL A 37 -21.80 25.23 22.36
C VAL A 37 -21.91 23.73 22.12
N ASP A 38 -23.07 23.15 22.41
CA ASP A 38 -23.34 21.71 22.26
C ASP A 38 -23.12 21.24 20.82
N LEU A 39 -23.60 22.02 19.83
CA LEU A 39 -23.40 21.70 18.41
C LEU A 39 -21.93 21.86 17.99
N ARG A 40 -21.21 22.85 18.52
CA ARG A 40 -19.76 22.98 18.28
C ARG A 40 -18.98 21.80 18.86
N GLU A 41 -19.39 21.31 20.01
CA GLU A 41 -18.78 20.14 20.65
C GLU A 41 -19.11 18.85 19.91
N ALA A 42 -20.36 18.67 19.47
CA ALA A 42 -20.77 17.56 18.62
C ALA A 42 -19.98 17.53 17.31
N LEU A 43 -19.84 18.67 16.62
CA LEU A 43 -18.96 18.77 15.45
C LEU A 43 -17.52 18.44 15.80
N SER A 44 -17.01 18.90 16.95
CA SER A 44 -15.66 18.53 17.39
C SER A 44 -15.47 17.04 17.59
N ARG A 45 -16.45 16.37 18.19
CA ARG A 45 -16.45 14.93 18.44
C ARG A 45 -16.52 14.16 17.13
N LEU A 46 -17.43 14.57 16.26
CA LEU A 46 -17.59 14.04 14.91
C LEU A 46 -16.26 14.11 14.13
N TYR A 47 -15.70 15.31 13.99
CA TYR A 47 -14.45 15.50 13.25
C TYR A 47 -13.26 14.79 13.91
N ARG A 48 -13.19 14.67 15.23
CA ARG A 48 -12.12 13.92 15.92
C ARG A 48 -12.29 12.41 15.87
N GLY A 49 -13.45 11.91 15.46
CA GLY A 49 -13.74 10.48 15.51
C GLY A 49 -13.93 9.94 16.93
N SER A 50 -14.33 10.78 17.87
CA SER A 50 -14.53 10.43 19.28
C SER A 50 -16.01 10.50 19.63
N ASP A 51 -16.58 9.46 20.23
CA ASP A 51 -17.98 9.46 20.71
C ASP A 51 -18.99 9.86 19.60
N LEU A 52 -19.00 9.06 18.53
CA LEU A 52 -19.73 9.34 17.29
C LEU A 52 -21.23 9.27 17.45
N GLU A 53 -21.72 8.31 18.23
CA GLU A 53 -23.14 8.14 18.51
C GLU A 53 -23.71 9.43 19.10
N THR A 54 -23.09 9.94 20.17
CA THR A 54 -23.50 11.19 20.80
C THR A 54 -23.40 12.38 19.84
N ALA A 55 -22.33 12.46 19.05
CA ALA A 55 -22.15 13.54 18.09
C ALA A 55 -23.25 13.53 17.02
N PHE A 56 -23.57 12.35 16.49
CA PHE A 56 -24.59 12.16 15.48
C PHE A 56 -25.99 12.40 16.02
N THR A 57 -26.32 11.92 17.22
CA THR A 57 -27.60 12.25 17.88
C THR A 57 -27.77 13.76 18.03
N CYS A 58 -26.74 14.48 18.49
CA CYS A 58 -26.82 15.94 18.63
C CYS A 58 -27.02 16.64 17.29
N ILE A 59 -26.30 16.23 16.24
CA ILE A 59 -26.43 16.81 14.89
C ILE A 59 -27.78 16.48 14.27
N ALA A 60 -28.29 15.25 14.42
CA ALA A 60 -29.59 14.81 13.92
C ALA A 60 -30.74 15.59 14.55
N ASN A 61 -30.63 15.96 15.83
CA ASN A 61 -31.63 16.81 16.49
C ASN A 61 -31.72 18.22 15.87
N VAL A 62 -30.62 18.72 15.31
CA VAL A 62 -30.59 20.02 14.62
C VAL A 62 -30.94 19.88 13.14
N LEU A 63 -30.55 18.76 12.52
CA LEU A 63 -30.75 18.44 11.12
C LEU A 63 -31.54 17.12 10.99
N PRO A 64 -32.87 17.11 11.18
CA PRO A 64 -33.67 15.88 11.20
C PRO A 64 -33.67 15.12 9.86
N VAL A 65 -33.42 15.84 8.76
CA VAL A 65 -33.27 15.28 7.40
C VAL A 65 -31.80 14.95 7.10
N TRP A 66 -31.04 14.57 8.13
CA TRP A 66 -29.74 13.96 7.91
C TRP A 66 -29.99 12.50 7.49
N ILE A 67 -29.82 12.25 6.18
CA ILE A 67 -30.11 10.96 5.56
C ILE A 67 -29.21 9.89 6.21
N THR A 68 -29.74 8.70 6.51
CA THR A 68 -28.96 7.55 7.00
C THR A 68 -27.73 7.25 6.11
N ASP A 69 -27.88 7.44 4.80
CA ASP A 69 -26.80 7.33 3.82
C ASP A 69 -25.64 8.31 4.10
N ASP A 70 -25.92 9.51 4.61
CA ASP A 70 -24.87 10.49 4.96
C ASP A 70 -24.12 10.06 6.23
N GLN A 71 -24.78 9.39 7.19
CA GLN A 71 -24.14 8.82 8.38
C GLN A 71 -23.19 7.68 8.01
N ASP A 72 -23.70 6.70 7.26
CA ASP A 72 -22.90 5.56 6.78
C ASP A 72 -21.77 6.03 5.88
N TRP A 73 -22.02 7.01 5.02
CA TRP A 73 -20.98 7.69 4.25
C TRP A 73 -19.93 8.32 5.17
N TRP A 74 -20.33 9.09 6.18
CA TRP A 74 -19.38 9.78 7.07
C TRP A 74 -18.53 8.79 7.88
N VAL A 75 -19.13 7.73 8.42
CA VAL A 75 -18.44 6.67 9.17
C VAL A 75 -17.44 5.94 8.28
N THR A 76 -17.91 5.44 7.13
CA THR A 76 -17.10 4.58 6.27
C THR A 76 -15.94 5.35 5.61
N HIS A 77 -16.15 6.61 5.22
CA HIS A 77 -15.09 7.41 4.57
C HIS A 77 -14.04 7.96 5.54
N ARG A 78 -14.32 8.00 6.85
CA ARG A 78 -13.47 8.72 7.81
C ARG A 78 -12.93 7.89 8.97
N LEU A 79 -13.55 6.79 9.36
CA LEU A 79 -13.28 6.18 10.68
C LEU A 79 -12.82 4.71 10.64
N ASP A 80 -13.26 3.94 9.65
CA ASP A 80 -13.15 2.47 9.66
C ASP A 80 -11.90 1.88 8.98
N TYR A 81 -11.04 2.69 8.36
CA TYR A 81 -9.96 2.13 7.53
C TYR A 81 -8.79 1.47 8.30
N PHE A 82 -8.82 1.31 9.62
CA PHE A 82 -7.67 0.69 10.30
C PHE A 82 -7.92 -0.76 10.66
N PRO A 83 -7.25 -1.72 9.97
CA PRO A 83 -7.18 -3.08 10.48
C PRO A 83 -6.61 -3.01 11.90
N GLN A 84 -7.31 -3.65 12.83
CA GLN A 84 -7.09 -3.64 14.29
C GLN A 84 -5.66 -4.01 14.75
N ARG A 85 -4.76 -4.34 13.82
CA ARG A 85 -3.40 -4.84 14.08
C ARG A 85 -2.34 -3.75 14.34
N ARG A 86 -2.58 -2.47 14.08
CA ARG A 86 -1.64 -1.37 14.40
C ARG A 86 -2.36 -0.09 14.86
N LYS A 87 -1.72 0.70 15.74
CA LYS A 87 -2.25 2.00 16.22
C LYS A 87 -2.48 2.95 15.03
N LYS A 88 -3.63 3.64 14.98
CA LYS A 88 -3.93 4.67 13.97
C LYS A 88 -2.76 5.67 13.87
N PRO A 89 -2.26 5.99 12.66
CA PRO A 89 -1.16 6.92 12.52
C PRO A 89 -1.55 8.32 13.03
N LYS A 90 -0.65 8.98 13.77
CA LYS A 90 -0.89 10.32 14.33
C LYS A 90 -1.24 11.39 13.28
N TRP A 91 -0.83 11.19 12.03
CA TRP A 91 -1.10 12.11 10.92
C TRP A 91 -2.49 11.93 10.30
N LEU A 92 -3.16 10.79 10.52
CA LEU A 92 -4.54 10.58 10.10
C LEU A 92 -5.54 11.00 11.20
N HIS A 93 -5.17 12.00 11.98
CA HIS A 93 -6.12 12.72 12.82
C HIS A 93 -6.67 13.86 11.96
N PHE A 94 -7.98 13.91 11.81
CA PHE A 94 -8.63 15.00 11.09
C PHE A 94 -8.26 16.35 11.71
N HIS A 95 -8.12 17.35 10.85
CA HIS A 95 -7.82 18.71 11.30
C HIS A 95 -9.09 19.35 11.86
N TYR A 96 -9.34 19.10 13.14
CA TYR A 96 -10.30 19.84 13.94
C TYR A 96 -9.72 20.04 15.35
N PRO A 97 -9.62 21.29 15.85
CA PRO A 97 -10.46 22.44 15.50
C PRO A 97 -9.87 23.43 14.49
N GLY A 98 -8.72 23.14 13.88
CA GLY A 98 -8.07 24.06 12.94
C GLY A 98 -8.92 24.35 11.70
N PHE A 99 -9.06 25.63 11.37
CA PHE A 99 -9.78 26.09 10.18
C PHE A 99 -8.79 26.34 9.04
N ARG A 100 -9.11 25.81 7.85
CA ARG A 100 -8.31 25.97 6.63
C ARG A 100 -9.18 26.49 5.52
N TYR A 101 -8.66 27.39 4.70
CA TYR A 101 -9.44 27.93 3.61
C TYR A 101 -8.59 28.41 2.43
N CYS A 102 -9.23 28.49 1.27
CA CYS A 102 -8.75 29.23 0.13
C CYS A 102 -9.54 30.54 0.03
N PRO A 103 -8.90 31.72 0.04
CA PRO A 103 -9.60 33.01 -0.05
C PRO A 103 -10.38 33.14 -1.36
N PHE A 104 -9.82 32.62 -2.46
CA PHE A 104 -10.49 32.65 -3.76
C PHE A 104 -11.77 31.81 -3.76
N CYS A 105 -11.75 30.57 -3.26
CA CYS A 105 -12.98 29.77 -3.12
C CYS A 105 -14.01 30.43 -2.19
N LEU A 106 -13.58 31.03 -1.07
CA LEU A 106 -14.52 31.76 -0.20
C LEU A 106 -15.13 32.95 -0.92
N LYS A 107 -14.35 33.68 -1.72
CA LYS A 107 -14.82 34.83 -2.50
C LYS A 107 -15.76 34.43 -3.65
N GLU A 108 -15.47 33.33 -4.32
CA GLU A 108 -16.24 32.83 -5.48
C GLU A 108 -17.54 32.14 -5.05
N GLU A 109 -17.49 31.32 -4.00
CA GLU A 109 -18.58 30.39 -3.65
C GLU A 109 -19.21 30.67 -2.28
N GLY A 110 -18.55 31.44 -1.41
CA GLY A 110 -19.07 31.74 -0.07
C GLY A 110 -19.18 30.54 0.86
N ILE A 111 -18.51 29.42 0.56
CA ILE A 111 -18.59 28.18 1.34
C ILE A 111 -17.23 27.65 1.79
N HIS A 112 -17.22 27.02 2.96
CA HIS A 112 -16.09 26.20 3.39
C HIS A 112 -16.22 24.79 2.80
N ARG A 113 -15.21 24.33 2.06
CA ARG A 113 -15.27 23.04 1.35
C ARG A 113 -15.00 21.84 2.28
N GLU A 114 -15.70 20.73 2.05
CA GLU A 114 -15.53 19.48 2.80
C GLU A 114 -14.12 18.91 2.65
N LEU A 115 -13.53 19.03 1.46
CA LEU A 115 -12.14 18.65 1.15
C LEU A 115 -11.14 19.20 2.17
N TRP A 116 -11.31 20.45 2.62
CA TRP A 116 -10.37 21.12 3.53
C TRP A 116 -10.40 20.57 4.96
N THR A 117 -11.37 19.71 5.28
CA THR A 117 -11.45 19.03 6.58
C THR A 117 -10.62 17.74 6.61
N LEU A 118 -10.18 17.24 5.45
CA LEU A 118 -9.47 15.97 5.34
C LEU A 118 -7.98 16.08 5.75
N PRO A 119 -7.38 15.01 6.30
CA PRO A 119 -5.95 14.96 6.59
C PRO A 119 -5.08 15.26 5.37
N LEU A 120 -3.90 15.86 5.57
CA LEU A 120 -2.92 16.15 4.51
C LEU A 120 -3.37 17.10 3.37
N VAL A 121 -4.65 17.51 3.32
CA VAL A 121 -5.13 18.55 2.41
C VAL A 121 -4.62 19.90 2.89
N VAL A 122 -3.53 20.36 2.29
CA VAL A 122 -2.87 21.65 2.59
C VAL A 122 -2.87 22.61 1.40
N ALA A 123 -3.54 22.23 0.30
CA ALA A 123 -3.63 23.02 -0.91
C ALA A 123 -5.06 23.07 -1.46
N CYS A 124 -5.38 24.15 -2.16
CA CYS A 124 -6.57 24.22 -3.01
C CYS A 124 -6.26 23.53 -4.35
N ASP A 125 -7.10 22.61 -4.77
CA ASP A 125 -7.01 21.95 -6.07
C ASP A 125 -7.35 22.90 -7.24
N ARG A 126 -8.28 23.83 -7.02
CA ARG A 126 -8.75 24.80 -8.03
C ARG A 126 -7.75 25.93 -8.28
N HIS A 127 -7.37 26.61 -7.20
CA HIS A 127 -6.49 27.79 -7.26
C HIS A 127 -5.01 27.46 -7.06
N GLN A 128 -4.68 26.19 -6.84
CA GLN A 128 -3.30 25.67 -6.74
C GLN A 128 -2.41 26.37 -5.69
N CYS A 129 -3.05 26.98 -4.69
CA CYS A 129 -2.38 27.71 -3.62
C CYS A 129 -2.42 26.92 -2.31
N ALA A 130 -1.49 27.21 -1.39
CA ALA A 130 -1.55 26.67 -0.03
C ALA A 130 -2.84 27.14 0.66
N LEU A 131 -3.46 26.31 1.50
CA LEU A 131 -4.60 26.73 2.32
C LEU A 131 -4.10 27.57 3.50
N SER A 132 -4.79 28.68 3.79
CA SER A 132 -4.45 29.52 4.94
C SER A 132 -5.01 28.93 6.23
N THR A 133 -4.22 29.00 7.30
CA THR A 133 -4.59 28.63 8.67
C THR A 133 -4.53 29.82 9.62
N GLN A 134 -4.25 31.02 9.11
CA GLN A 134 -4.06 32.24 9.91
C GLN A 134 -4.81 33.41 9.27
N CYS A 135 -5.26 34.34 10.09
CA CYS A 135 -5.84 35.58 9.60
C CYS A 135 -4.75 36.44 8.93
N HIS A 136 -5.01 36.94 7.72
CA HIS A 136 -4.08 37.81 6.99
C HIS A 136 -3.85 39.16 7.65
N SER A 137 -4.84 39.66 8.42
CA SER A 137 -4.77 40.96 9.08
C SER A 137 -4.12 40.87 10.47
N CYS A 138 -4.57 39.95 11.33
CA CYS A 138 -4.10 39.88 12.72
C CYS A 138 -3.11 38.73 13.01
N GLY A 139 -2.80 37.87 12.04
CA GLY A 139 -1.88 36.74 12.18
C GLY A 139 -2.40 35.60 13.10
N ARG A 140 -3.57 35.74 13.71
CA ARG A 140 -4.13 34.75 14.63
C ARG A 140 -4.42 33.43 13.91
N GLY A 141 -4.04 32.32 14.53
CA GLY A 141 -4.41 30.97 14.07
C GLY A 141 -5.92 30.80 14.04
N LEU A 142 -6.45 30.36 12.90
CA LEU A 142 -7.88 30.22 12.68
C LEU A 142 -8.36 28.87 13.21
N THR A 143 -9.41 28.95 14.02
CA THR A 143 -10.22 27.81 14.45
C THR A 143 -11.67 28.15 14.19
N TRP A 144 -12.56 27.16 14.19
CA TRP A 144 -13.99 27.42 14.09
C TRP A 144 -14.50 28.39 15.17
N GLY A 145 -13.88 28.43 16.36
CA GLY A 145 -14.24 29.39 17.42
C GLY A 145 -13.80 30.83 17.16
N THR A 146 -12.88 31.06 16.22
CA THR A 146 -12.38 32.40 15.88
C THR A 146 -12.94 32.92 14.55
N ILE A 147 -13.89 32.20 13.94
CA ILE A 147 -14.59 32.61 12.73
C ILE A 147 -16.02 33.04 13.08
N GLU A 148 -16.36 34.26 12.68
CA GLU A 148 -17.66 34.92 12.81
C GLU A 148 -18.46 34.85 11.50
N ALA A 149 -19.69 35.36 11.56
CA ALA A 149 -20.60 35.41 10.42
C ALA A 149 -19.98 36.05 9.17
N GLY A 150 -20.30 35.49 8.01
CA GLY A 150 -19.76 35.94 6.73
C GLY A 150 -18.27 35.64 6.53
N TRP A 151 -17.75 34.59 7.19
CA TRP A 151 -16.33 34.20 7.10
C TRP A 151 -15.38 35.32 7.52
N ARG A 152 -15.71 35.99 8.63
CA ARG A 152 -14.86 37.02 9.23
C ARG A 152 -14.02 36.43 10.36
N CYS A 153 -12.81 36.94 10.51
CA CYS A 153 -12.05 36.72 11.74
C CYS A 153 -12.67 37.56 12.86
N VAL A 154 -12.53 37.13 14.11
CA VAL A 154 -12.85 37.94 15.32
C VAL A 154 -12.15 39.31 15.40
N CYS A 155 -11.18 39.60 14.52
CA CYS A 155 -10.62 40.94 14.38
C CYS A 155 -11.39 41.81 13.35
N GLY A 156 -12.50 41.33 12.80
CA GLY A 156 -13.33 42.00 11.78
C GLY A 156 -12.90 41.75 10.33
N ALA A 157 -11.69 41.24 10.10
CA ALA A 157 -11.15 41.04 8.76
C ALA A 157 -11.89 39.94 7.99
N GLU A 158 -12.26 40.22 6.74
CA GLU A 158 -12.84 39.23 5.82
C GLU A 158 -11.76 38.25 5.36
N LEU A 159 -12.04 36.95 5.50
CA LEU A 159 -11.10 35.94 5.06
C LEU A 159 -11.02 35.86 3.53
N ALA A 160 -12.10 36.17 2.82
CA ALA A 160 -12.16 36.21 1.36
C ALA A 160 -11.25 37.30 0.75
N ASP A 161 -10.92 38.34 1.52
CA ASP A 161 -10.01 39.43 1.11
C ASP A 161 -8.54 39.14 1.36
N ALA A 162 -8.20 37.93 1.84
CA ALA A 162 -6.80 37.59 2.04
C ALA A 162 -6.03 37.65 0.70
N PRO A 163 -4.78 38.15 0.70
CA PRO A 163 -3.98 38.26 -0.50
C PRO A 163 -3.69 36.88 -1.12
N PRO A 164 -3.26 36.85 -2.40
CA PRO A 164 -2.88 35.60 -3.07
C PRO A 164 -1.90 34.78 -2.23
N LEU A 165 -2.31 33.54 -1.95
CA LEU A 165 -1.51 32.62 -1.13
C LEU A 165 -0.34 32.05 -1.94
N LEU A 166 0.70 31.60 -1.24
CA LEU A 166 1.86 30.95 -1.84
C LEU A 166 1.42 29.77 -2.74
N VAL A 167 2.13 29.59 -3.85
CA VAL A 167 1.97 28.41 -4.71
C VAL A 167 2.19 27.16 -3.89
N ALA A 168 1.23 26.24 -3.90
CA ALA A 168 1.34 25.00 -3.17
C ALA A 168 2.33 24.04 -3.85
N ALA A 169 2.91 23.14 -3.06
CA ALA A 169 3.69 22.03 -3.60
C ALA A 169 2.84 21.18 -4.55
N SER A 170 3.44 20.70 -5.65
CA SER A 170 2.73 19.94 -6.69
C SER A 170 2.01 18.70 -6.17
N TRP A 171 2.62 17.94 -5.26
CA TRP A 171 1.97 16.80 -4.63
C TRP A 171 0.72 17.20 -3.84
N ALA A 172 0.72 18.36 -3.18
CA ALA A 172 -0.39 18.79 -2.33
C ALA A 172 -1.62 19.16 -3.16
N VAL A 173 -1.39 19.87 -4.27
CA VAL A 173 -2.45 20.19 -5.26
C VAL A 173 -3.02 18.91 -5.86
N ARG A 174 -2.16 17.97 -6.26
CA ARG A 174 -2.61 16.69 -6.84
C ARG A 174 -3.38 15.84 -5.82
N LEU A 175 -2.94 15.79 -4.57
CA LEU A 175 -3.62 15.01 -3.52
C LEU A 175 -5.00 15.62 -3.24
N ALA A 176 -5.08 16.94 -3.14
CA ALA A 176 -6.35 17.65 -3.00
C ALA A 176 -7.29 17.34 -4.19
N ALA A 177 -6.78 17.35 -5.43
CA ALA A 177 -7.57 17.03 -6.61
C ALA A 177 -8.07 15.57 -6.63
N LEU A 178 -7.24 14.60 -6.21
CA LEU A 178 -7.64 13.19 -6.09
C LEU A 178 -8.74 12.98 -5.06
N LEU A 179 -8.59 13.62 -3.89
CA LEU A 179 -9.58 13.54 -2.82
C LEU A 179 -10.89 14.25 -3.21
N GLU A 180 -10.82 15.36 -3.93
CA GLU A 180 -12.02 16.05 -4.46
C GLU A 180 -12.81 15.16 -5.43
N GLN A 181 -12.12 14.44 -6.30
CA GLN A 181 -12.75 13.48 -7.20
C GLN A 181 -13.34 12.30 -6.43
N ALA A 182 -12.64 11.80 -5.40
CA ALA A 182 -13.13 10.73 -4.54
C ALA A 182 -14.39 11.15 -3.75
N LEU A 183 -14.53 12.43 -3.39
CA LEU A 183 -15.72 12.99 -2.76
C LEU A 183 -16.89 13.22 -3.73
N SER A 184 -16.69 13.12 -5.05
CA SER A 184 -17.72 13.48 -6.03
C SER A 184 -18.78 12.39 -6.24
N PRO A 185 -20.10 12.72 -6.17
CA PRO A 185 -21.19 11.74 -6.30
C PRO A 185 -21.36 11.07 -7.67
N ALA A 186 -20.62 11.45 -8.72
CA ALA A 186 -20.63 10.77 -10.02
C ALA A 186 -20.00 9.35 -9.97
N ALA A 187 -19.38 8.96 -8.85
CA ALA A 187 -18.64 7.71 -8.70
C ALA A 187 -19.48 6.44 -8.38
N GLY A 188 -20.82 6.48 -8.40
CA GLY A 188 -21.67 5.31 -8.08
C GLY A 188 -21.61 4.86 -6.60
N LEU A 189 -22.51 4.00 -6.14
CA LEU A 189 -22.65 3.61 -4.71
C LEU A 189 -21.48 2.77 -4.12
N ALA A 190 -20.44 2.45 -4.90
CA ALA A 190 -19.17 1.91 -4.40
C ALA A 190 -18.27 2.99 -3.74
N LYS A 191 -18.90 4.03 -3.17
CA LYS A 191 -18.34 5.36 -2.85
C LYS A 191 -17.42 5.39 -1.64
N SER A 192 -17.65 4.56 -0.63
CA SER A 192 -16.92 4.62 0.65
C SER A 192 -15.45 4.24 0.62
N ASP A 193 -15.04 3.63 -0.49
CA ASP A 193 -13.72 3.02 -0.54
C ASP A 193 -12.66 3.96 -1.15
N ALA A 194 -13.02 5.00 -1.93
CA ALA A 194 -12.02 5.75 -2.70
C ALA A 194 -11.06 6.60 -1.85
N CYS A 195 -11.58 7.43 -0.94
CA CYS A 195 -10.75 8.19 0.01
C CYS A 195 -9.95 7.27 0.93
N SER A 196 -10.61 6.20 1.38
CA SER A 196 -10.06 5.13 2.20
C SER A 196 -8.84 4.49 1.53
N GLN A 197 -8.96 4.13 0.26
CA GLN A 197 -7.87 3.56 -0.54
C GLN A 197 -6.71 4.55 -0.77
N ILE A 198 -7.00 5.85 -0.97
CA ILE A 198 -5.93 6.88 -1.08
C ILE A 198 -5.12 6.93 0.23
N TYR A 199 -5.79 7.01 1.38
CA TYR A 199 -5.08 7.03 2.67
C TYR A 199 -4.44 5.69 3.01
N GLY A 200 -5.02 4.59 2.56
CA GLY A 200 -4.44 3.26 2.65
C GLY A 200 -3.13 3.13 1.90
N PHE A 201 -3.09 3.65 0.68
CA PHE A 201 -1.86 3.75 -0.07
C PHE A 201 -0.80 4.62 0.64
N LEU A 202 -1.18 5.79 1.17
CA LEU A 202 -0.22 6.66 1.86
C LEU A 202 0.33 6.00 3.13
N THR A 203 -0.52 5.31 3.88
CA THR A 203 -0.12 4.51 5.05
C THR A 203 0.81 3.37 4.63
N TRP A 204 0.44 2.65 3.58
CA TRP A 204 1.27 1.60 3.00
C TRP A 204 2.64 2.12 2.57
N ALA A 205 2.71 3.24 1.84
CA ALA A 205 3.96 3.78 1.34
C ALA A 205 4.89 4.14 2.50
N GLN A 206 4.31 4.67 3.58
CA GLN A 206 5.04 4.94 4.83
C GLN A 206 5.52 3.65 5.51
N ASP A 207 4.68 2.63 5.61
CA ASP A 207 5.02 1.34 6.21
C ASP A 207 6.10 0.62 5.41
N LEU A 208 5.97 0.56 4.08
CA LEU A 208 7.01 0.04 3.20
C LEU A 208 8.33 0.78 3.47
N ARG A 209 8.31 2.11 3.48
CA ARG A 209 9.51 2.90 3.78
C ARG A 209 10.11 2.56 5.14
N PHE A 210 9.29 2.34 6.17
CA PHE A 210 9.75 1.90 7.48
C PHE A 210 10.44 0.54 7.41
N GLU A 211 9.83 -0.44 6.73
CA GLU A 211 10.38 -1.80 6.58
C GLU A 211 11.67 -1.83 5.74
N LEU A 212 11.76 -0.99 4.71
CA LEU A 212 13.00 -0.79 3.95
C LEU A 212 14.06 -0.08 4.82
N LYS A 213 13.69 0.78 5.77
CA LYS A 213 14.66 1.37 6.70
C LYS A 213 15.17 0.35 7.72
N THR A 214 14.32 -0.49 8.28
CA THR A 214 14.69 -1.48 9.31
C THR A 214 15.58 -2.59 8.74
N ARG A 215 15.35 -3.07 7.51
CA ARG A 215 16.23 -4.08 6.86
C ARG A 215 17.69 -3.61 6.77
N ARG A 216 17.94 -2.30 6.59
CA ARG A 216 19.30 -1.74 6.58
C ARG A 216 19.99 -1.79 7.93
N ALA A 217 19.26 -1.55 9.02
CA ALA A 217 19.82 -1.59 10.37
C ALA A 217 20.27 -3.01 10.74
N PHE A 218 19.56 -4.03 10.23
CA PHE A 218 19.91 -5.44 10.43
C PHE A 218 21.11 -5.90 9.60
N VAL A 219 21.20 -5.50 8.32
CA VAL A 219 22.25 -6.00 7.41
C VAL A 219 23.58 -5.24 7.52
N TYR A 220 23.57 -3.93 7.83
CA TYR A 220 24.78 -3.08 7.82
C TYR A 220 25.07 -2.40 9.16
N GLY A 221 24.32 -2.76 10.21
CA GLY A 221 24.39 -2.12 11.52
C GLY A 221 23.78 -0.70 11.56
N PRO A 222 23.47 -0.16 12.76
CA PRO A 222 22.71 1.07 12.93
C PRO A 222 23.43 2.37 12.51
N ARG A 223 24.72 2.33 12.15
CA ARG A 223 25.54 3.54 11.94
C ARG A 223 25.37 4.23 10.58
N TYR A 224 24.81 3.56 9.57
CA TYR A 224 24.85 4.08 8.19
C TYR A 224 23.65 4.92 7.76
N PHE A 225 22.59 5.05 8.57
CA PHE A 225 21.45 5.90 8.24
C PHE A 225 20.84 6.55 9.49
N VAL A 226 21.56 7.49 10.08
CA VAL A 226 20.91 8.56 10.86
C VAL A 226 20.32 9.53 9.84
N GLN A 227 19.14 9.23 9.28
CA GLN A 227 18.32 10.31 8.72
C GLN A 227 17.90 11.16 9.93
N ALA A 228 18.62 12.25 10.13
CA ALA A 228 18.32 13.23 11.15
C ALA A 228 16.83 13.61 11.06
N ASN A 229 16.11 13.36 12.16
CA ASN A 229 14.77 13.90 12.41
C ASN A 229 13.65 13.42 11.47
N ALA A 230 13.37 12.12 11.47
CA ALA A 230 12.05 11.59 11.10
C ALA A 230 10.98 11.91 12.17
N ARG A 231 10.88 13.17 12.62
CA ARG A 231 9.71 13.64 13.36
C ARG A 231 8.54 13.73 12.38
N THR A 232 7.71 12.70 12.33
CA THR A 232 6.23 12.76 12.12
C THR A 232 5.64 13.74 11.08
N ARG A 233 6.39 14.23 10.10
CA ARG A 233 5.88 15.09 9.03
C ARG A 233 5.75 14.26 7.77
N LEU A 234 4.51 13.85 7.51
CA LEU A 234 4.11 13.12 6.31
C LEU A 234 3.75 14.09 5.18
N SER A 235 4.53 15.16 5.01
CA SER A 235 4.61 15.74 3.67
C SER A 235 5.22 14.61 2.83
N PRO A 236 4.52 14.08 1.80
CA PRO A 236 5.16 13.25 0.79
C PRO A 236 6.48 13.93 0.45
N ASP A 237 7.59 13.22 0.66
CA ASP A 237 8.86 13.72 0.18
C ASP A 237 8.95 13.40 -1.31
N SER A 238 10.07 13.76 -1.94
CA SER A 238 10.28 13.50 -3.36
C SER A 238 10.01 12.04 -3.78
N TRP A 239 10.14 11.08 -2.86
CA TRP A 239 9.92 9.66 -3.10
C TRP A 239 8.44 9.30 -3.13
N GLU A 240 7.64 9.61 -2.09
CA GLU A 240 6.20 9.36 -2.11
C GLU A 240 5.55 10.17 -3.24
N GLU A 241 6.00 11.41 -3.47
CA GLU A 241 5.57 12.21 -4.62
C GLU A 241 5.93 11.53 -5.93
N SER A 242 7.15 10.99 -6.11
CA SER A 242 7.50 10.31 -7.37
C SER A 242 6.72 9.01 -7.60
N LEU A 243 6.38 8.29 -6.53
CA LEU A 243 5.68 7.01 -6.60
C LEU A 243 4.18 7.20 -6.82
N PHE A 244 3.57 8.17 -6.13
CA PHE A 244 2.14 8.45 -6.15
C PHE A 244 1.74 9.48 -7.20
N MET A 245 2.61 10.47 -7.45
CA MET A 245 2.33 11.68 -8.22
C MET A 245 3.31 11.95 -9.36
N GLY A 246 4.32 11.09 -9.54
CA GLY A 246 5.29 11.19 -10.61
C GLY A 246 4.66 10.90 -11.96
N LYS A 247 5.30 11.35 -13.05
CA LYS A 247 4.94 10.87 -14.40
C LYS A 247 5.01 9.35 -14.43
N PHE A 248 4.10 8.68 -15.13
CA PHE A 248 3.92 7.22 -15.10
C PHE A 248 5.23 6.40 -15.16
N ALA A 249 6.13 6.73 -16.08
CA ALA A 249 7.42 6.04 -16.22
C ALA A 249 8.32 6.13 -14.98
N ILE A 250 8.15 7.16 -14.15
CA ILE A 250 8.87 7.35 -12.90
C ILE A 250 8.31 6.40 -11.83
N GLY A 251 7.00 6.27 -11.72
CA GLY A 251 6.33 5.38 -10.76
C GLY A 251 6.71 3.92 -10.94
N GLU A 252 6.66 3.41 -12.18
CA GLU A 252 7.04 2.03 -12.52
C GLU A 252 8.52 1.76 -12.21
N ARG A 253 9.43 2.64 -12.67
CA ARG A 253 10.87 2.51 -12.42
C ARG A 253 11.16 2.53 -10.91
N ARG A 254 10.45 3.33 -10.14
CA ARG A 254 10.58 3.38 -8.68
C ARG A 254 10.08 2.09 -8.05
N LEU A 255 8.92 1.57 -8.46
CA LEU A 255 8.42 0.28 -7.99
C LEU A 255 9.42 -0.83 -8.28
N GLN A 256 9.92 -0.94 -9.52
CA GLN A 256 10.94 -1.93 -9.87
C GLN A 256 12.24 -1.76 -9.07
N SER A 257 12.68 -0.52 -8.87
CA SER A 257 13.87 -0.23 -8.06
C SER A 257 13.66 -0.64 -6.60
N LEU A 258 12.46 -0.47 -6.05
CA LEU A 258 12.11 -0.88 -4.69
C LEU A 258 12.14 -2.39 -4.55
N VAL A 259 11.55 -3.14 -5.49
CA VAL A 259 11.58 -4.61 -5.46
C VAL A 259 13.03 -5.12 -5.58
N ARG A 260 13.81 -4.59 -6.53
CA ARG A 260 15.26 -4.90 -6.67
C ARG A 260 16.05 -4.59 -5.41
N TRP A 261 15.73 -3.46 -4.78
CA TRP A 261 16.39 -3.03 -3.57
C TRP A 261 16.00 -3.93 -2.38
N HIS A 262 14.73 -4.31 -2.26
CA HIS A 262 14.22 -5.17 -1.20
C HIS A 262 14.97 -6.50 -1.21
N PHE A 263 15.20 -7.09 -2.37
CA PHE A 263 15.91 -8.36 -2.52
C PHE A 263 17.41 -8.24 -2.76
N ARG A 264 18.02 -7.05 -2.61
CA ARG A 264 19.44 -6.82 -2.94
C ARG A 264 20.43 -7.78 -2.24
N GLY A 265 20.09 -8.24 -1.04
CA GLY A 265 20.91 -9.17 -0.24
C GLY A 265 20.65 -10.65 -0.52
N GLU A 266 19.62 -10.98 -1.30
CA GLU A 266 19.38 -12.36 -1.73
C GLU A 266 20.23 -12.66 -2.96
N LEU A 267 20.75 -13.89 -3.04
CA LEU A 267 21.59 -14.33 -4.16
C LEU A 267 20.89 -15.34 -5.07
N GLY A 268 19.81 -15.97 -4.59
CA GLY A 268 19.07 -17.00 -5.33
C GLY A 268 18.39 -16.48 -6.60
N THR A 269 18.30 -17.35 -7.61
CA THR A 269 17.57 -17.10 -8.87
C THR A 269 16.07 -16.94 -8.63
N LEU A 270 15.52 -17.75 -7.73
CA LEU A 270 14.13 -17.79 -7.30
C LEU A 270 14.03 -17.29 -5.86
N LEU A 271 12.96 -16.55 -5.60
CA LEU A 271 12.65 -15.95 -4.32
C LEU A 271 11.24 -16.33 -3.91
N LEU A 272 11.07 -16.61 -2.63
CA LEU A 272 9.75 -16.77 -2.03
C LEU A 272 9.28 -15.42 -1.51
N LEU A 273 8.15 -14.95 -2.02
CA LEU A 273 7.44 -13.81 -1.50
C LEU A 273 6.54 -14.31 -0.37
N GLU A 274 6.91 -14.01 0.88
CA GLU A 274 6.12 -14.42 2.04
C GLU A 274 4.69 -13.87 1.96
N ASP A 275 3.66 -14.69 2.15
CA ASP A 275 2.25 -14.27 2.03
C ASP A 275 1.88 -13.04 2.89
N ARG A 276 2.61 -12.82 3.99
CA ARG A 276 2.41 -11.69 4.92
C ARG A 276 3.57 -10.69 4.94
N GLY A 277 4.54 -10.82 4.05
CA GLY A 277 5.68 -9.91 3.97
C GLY A 277 5.27 -8.49 3.54
N PRO A 278 6.04 -7.45 3.90
CA PRO A 278 5.73 -6.06 3.54
C PRO A 278 5.55 -5.82 2.04
N LEU A 279 6.30 -6.56 1.21
CA LEU A 279 6.19 -6.48 -0.24
C LEU A 279 4.92 -7.15 -0.78
N THR A 280 4.49 -8.29 -0.22
CA THR A 280 3.21 -8.92 -0.59
C THR A 280 2.02 -8.07 -0.18
N GLN A 281 2.07 -7.49 1.02
CA GLN A 281 1.08 -6.52 1.46
C GLN A 281 1.07 -5.29 0.54
N ALA A 282 2.25 -4.85 0.07
CA ALA A 282 2.37 -3.77 -0.90
C ALA A 282 1.68 -4.08 -2.22
N ILE A 283 2.00 -5.23 -2.77
CA ILE A 283 1.45 -5.74 -4.01
C ILE A 283 -0.06 -5.88 -3.89
N ASN A 284 -0.55 -6.52 -2.83
CA ASN A 284 -1.98 -6.71 -2.62
C ASN A 284 -2.73 -5.38 -2.42
N ALA A 285 -2.13 -4.41 -1.71
CA ALA A 285 -2.70 -3.07 -1.58
C ALA A 285 -2.75 -2.33 -2.92
N LEU A 286 -1.72 -2.47 -3.76
CA LEU A 286 -1.71 -1.93 -5.12
C LEU A 286 -2.82 -2.57 -5.98
N CYS A 287 -2.98 -3.89 -5.90
CA CYS A 287 -4.03 -4.67 -6.58
C CYS A 287 -5.46 -4.39 -6.08
N GLN A 288 -5.61 -3.61 -5.01
CA GLN A 288 -6.90 -3.21 -4.46
C GLN A 288 -7.15 -1.71 -4.59
N LEU A 289 -6.29 -0.96 -5.30
CA LEU A 289 -6.52 0.46 -5.57
C LEU A 289 -7.72 0.68 -6.51
N PRO A 290 -8.47 1.79 -6.34
CA PRO A 290 -9.69 2.00 -7.08
C PRO A 290 -9.25 2.48 -8.43
N LYS A 291 -9.64 1.77 -9.49
CA LYS A 291 -9.26 2.11 -10.86
C LYS A 291 -9.84 3.48 -11.23
N ASN A 292 -9.01 4.52 -11.14
CA ASN A 292 -9.30 5.84 -11.65
C ASN A 292 -8.19 6.27 -12.62
N GLY A 293 -8.36 7.39 -13.33
CA GLY A 293 -7.39 7.85 -14.34
C GLY A 293 -5.95 8.02 -13.85
N TYR A 294 -5.72 8.04 -12.54
CA TYR A 294 -4.43 8.27 -11.90
C TYR A 294 -3.80 6.99 -11.34
N THR A 295 -4.61 6.12 -10.73
CA THR A 295 -4.16 4.87 -10.08
C THR A 295 -4.15 3.68 -11.03
N THR A 296 -4.99 3.66 -12.07
CA THR A 296 -5.13 2.51 -12.98
C THR A 296 -3.82 2.13 -13.64
N ARG A 297 -2.99 3.10 -14.03
CA ARG A 297 -1.69 2.79 -14.66
C ARG A 297 -0.63 2.33 -13.67
N LEU A 298 -0.65 2.82 -12.43
CA LEU A 298 0.24 2.33 -11.38
C LEU A 298 -0.14 0.89 -10.98
N PHE A 299 -1.44 0.63 -10.91
CA PHE A 299 -2.02 -0.69 -10.78
C PHE A 299 -1.57 -1.61 -11.92
N GLU A 300 -1.75 -1.22 -13.18
CA GLU A 300 -1.31 -1.99 -14.34
C GLU A 300 0.20 -2.24 -14.32
N ALA A 301 1.01 -1.22 -14.00
CA ALA A 301 2.46 -1.36 -13.87
C ALA A 301 2.86 -2.32 -12.74
N SER A 302 2.15 -2.30 -11.62
CA SER A 302 2.38 -3.25 -10.51
C SER A 302 2.03 -4.68 -10.90
N HIS A 303 0.88 -4.89 -11.55
CA HIS A 303 0.50 -6.20 -12.07
C HIS A 303 1.49 -6.69 -13.12
N ALA A 304 1.83 -5.87 -14.10
CA ALA A 304 2.82 -6.21 -15.13
C ALA A 304 4.20 -6.53 -14.52
N LEU A 305 4.61 -5.79 -13.49
CA LEU A 305 5.84 -6.10 -12.75
C LEU A 305 5.76 -7.47 -12.08
N LEU A 306 4.63 -7.81 -11.48
CA LEU A 306 4.43 -9.08 -10.77
C LEU A 306 4.31 -10.25 -11.71
N ASP A 307 3.52 -10.12 -12.76
CA ASP A 307 3.36 -11.13 -13.79
C ASP A 307 4.72 -11.41 -14.46
N ARG A 308 5.52 -10.37 -14.68
CA ARG A 308 6.90 -10.54 -15.18
C ARG A 308 7.82 -11.25 -14.19
N LEU A 309 7.66 -11.00 -12.89
CA LEU A 309 8.51 -11.61 -11.88
C LEU A 309 8.06 -13.02 -11.52
N ARG A 310 6.79 -13.37 -11.72
CA ARG A 310 6.21 -14.63 -11.28
C ARG A 310 6.90 -15.79 -12.01
N ALA A 311 7.46 -16.70 -11.22
CA ALA A 311 7.87 -17.98 -11.75
C ALA A 311 6.61 -18.84 -11.86
N SER A 312 6.28 -19.32 -13.06
CA SER A 312 5.09 -20.12 -13.30
C SER A 312 5.07 -21.32 -12.35
N ALA A 313 4.03 -21.44 -11.52
CA ALA A 313 3.72 -22.66 -10.77
C ALA A 313 2.33 -22.52 -10.12
N LEU A 314 1.47 -23.51 -10.34
CA LEU A 314 0.11 -23.54 -9.79
C LEU A 314 0.09 -23.78 -8.27
N LEU A 315 1.04 -24.57 -7.75
CA LEU A 315 1.11 -24.96 -6.33
C LEU A 315 1.90 -23.97 -5.46
N CYS A 316 2.83 -23.20 -6.04
CA CYS A 316 3.69 -22.27 -5.30
C CYS A 316 3.45 -20.82 -5.74
N ARG A 317 2.25 -20.29 -5.44
CA ARG A 317 1.77 -18.98 -5.93
C ARG A 317 2.63 -17.76 -5.54
N GLY A 318 3.58 -17.93 -4.62
CA GLY A 318 4.48 -16.92 -4.10
C GLY A 318 5.93 -16.99 -4.62
N VAL A 319 6.22 -17.74 -5.67
CA VAL A 319 7.59 -17.88 -6.20
C VAL A 319 7.85 -16.91 -7.33
N PHE A 320 8.94 -16.16 -7.24
CA PHE A 320 9.32 -15.13 -8.21
C PHE A 320 10.78 -15.25 -8.62
N PHE A 321 11.09 -14.92 -9.86
CA PHE A 321 12.47 -14.66 -10.28
C PHE A 321 13.05 -13.46 -9.55
N HIS A 322 14.34 -13.52 -9.29
CA HIS A 322 15.07 -12.42 -8.69
C HIS A 322 14.91 -11.15 -9.55
N PRO A 323 14.47 -10.00 -9.00
CA PRO A 323 14.14 -8.80 -9.78
C PRO A 323 15.30 -8.13 -10.52
N ARG A 324 16.52 -8.60 -10.28
CA ARG A 324 17.73 -8.20 -11.01
C ARG A 324 17.81 -8.85 -12.39
N LEU A 325 17.26 -10.05 -12.53
CA LEU A 325 17.23 -10.78 -13.78
C LEU A 325 16.28 -10.07 -14.73
N ASN A 326 16.78 -9.69 -15.89
CA ASN A 326 15.93 -9.21 -16.98
C ASN A 326 15.23 -10.42 -17.65
N ILE A 327 14.29 -10.18 -18.56
CA ILE A 327 13.51 -11.24 -19.22
C ILE A 327 14.43 -12.23 -19.96
N GLN A 328 15.48 -11.73 -20.62
CA GLN A 328 16.44 -12.56 -21.32
C GLN A 328 17.26 -13.43 -20.34
N ASP A 329 17.72 -12.86 -19.23
CA ASP A 329 18.46 -13.62 -18.21
C ASP A 329 17.60 -14.73 -17.60
N GLN A 330 16.32 -14.45 -17.36
CA GLN A 330 15.36 -15.45 -16.88
C GLN A 330 15.21 -16.59 -17.89
N GLN A 331 15.02 -16.26 -19.18
CA GLN A 331 14.91 -17.25 -20.25
C GLN A 331 16.18 -18.09 -20.38
N ASN A 332 17.36 -17.46 -20.34
CA ASN A 332 18.64 -18.16 -20.43
C ASN A 332 18.82 -19.14 -19.26
N ARG A 333 18.47 -18.73 -18.04
CA ARG A 333 18.50 -19.61 -16.85
C ARG A 333 17.52 -20.76 -16.96
N LEU A 334 16.31 -20.53 -17.47
CA LEU A 334 15.33 -21.60 -17.69
C LEU A 334 15.80 -22.61 -18.74
N VAL A 335 16.42 -22.15 -19.84
CA VAL A 335 16.97 -23.03 -20.87
C VAL A 335 18.13 -23.85 -20.32
N ALA A 336 19.05 -23.22 -19.59
CA ALA A 336 20.17 -23.92 -18.93
C ALA A 336 19.64 -24.98 -17.96
N PHE A 337 18.70 -24.60 -17.09
CA PHE A 337 18.07 -25.49 -16.13
C PHE A 337 17.35 -26.66 -16.81
N ALA A 338 16.59 -26.44 -17.88
CA ALA A 338 15.88 -27.50 -18.60
C ALA A 338 16.81 -28.53 -19.22
N ASN A 339 17.90 -28.08 -19.85
CA ASN A 339 18.89 -28.98 -20.46
C ASN A 339 19.64 -29.76 -19.38
N TRP A 340 20.10 -29.07 -18.35
CA TRP A 340 20.84 -29.67 -17.24
C TRP A 340 19.98 -30.67 -16.46
N TRP A 341 18.73 -30.31 -16.15
CA TRP A 341 17.76 -31.18 -15.50
C TRP A 341 17.50 -32.45 -16.31
N TYR A 342 17.33 -32.33 -17.64
CA TYR A 342 17.13 -33.50 -18.50
C TYR A 342 18.31 -34.48 -18.42
N LEU A 343 19.54 -33.98 -18.40
CA LEU A 343 20.73 -34.82 -18.24
C LEU A 343 20.78 -35.47 -16.85
N LEU A 344 20.52 -34.70 -15.79
CA LEU A 344 20.49 -35.22 -14.42
C LEU A 344 19.41 -36.29 -14.26
N ALA A 345 18.17 -35.98 -14.64
CA ALA A 345 17.01 -36.84 -14.45
C ALA A 345 17.12 -38.17 -15.22
N ARG A 346 17.84 -38.20 -16.34
CA ARG A 346 18.13 -39.45 -17.07
C ARG A 346 19.15 -40.34 -16.38
N ARG A 347 20.06 -39.75 -15.60
CA ARG A 347 21.05 -40.50 -14.82
C ARG A 347 20.48 -40.97 -13.49
N ILE A 348 19.56 -40.19 -12.89
CA ILE A 348 18.87 -40.57 -11.65
C ILE A 348 18.23 -41.95 -11.83
N SER A 349 18.73 -42.91 -11.05
CA SER A 349 18.36 -44.31 -11.17
C SER A 349 16.87 -44.53 -10.85
N THR A 350 16.19 -45.38 -11.63
CA THR A 350 14.88 -45.91 -11.23
C THR A 350 15.10 -47.02 -10.21
N LEU A 351 15.36 -46.66 -8.95
CA LEU A 351 15.37 -47.64 -7.87
C LEU A 351 13.98 -48.32 -7.78
N GLU A 352 13.97 -49.64 -7.66
CA GLU A 352 12.75 -50.38 -7.32
C GLU A 352 12.17 -49.86 -6.00
N SER A 353 10.85 -49.86 -5.88
CA SER A 353 10.10 -49.29 -4.74
C SER A 353 10.60 -49.73 -3.36
N ASN A 354 11.26 -50.87 -3.29
CA ASN A 354 11.69 -51.56 -2.08
C ASN A 354 13.01 -50.99 -1.52
N ASN A 355 13.75 -50.23 -2.33
CA ASN A 355 14.97 -49.51 -1.94
C ASN A 355 14.71 -48.01 -1.73
N ARG A 356 13.44 -47.58 -1.72
CA ARG A 356 13.07 -46.23 -1.33
C ARG A 356 13.37 -46.06 0.15
N LEU A 357 14.02 -44.95 0.52
CA LEU A 357 14.06 -44.53 1.91
C LEU A 357 12.62 -44.22 2.34
N THR A 358 11.94 -45.20 2.90
CA THR A 358 10.68 -45.01 3.62
C THR A 358 11.01 -44.33 4.92
N PHE A 359 11.25 -43.02 4.88
CA PHE A 359 11.23 -42.21 6.09
C PHE A 359 9.79 -42.25 6.61
N ASN A 360 9.62 -42.80 7.82
CA ASN A 360 8.32 -43.01 8.46
C ASN A 360 7.44 -41.76 8.34
N SER A 361 6.34 -41.89 7.63
CA SER A 361 5.39 -40.85 7.23
C SER A 361 4.49 -40.34 8.36
N ASP A 362 4.78 -40.69 9.61
CA ASP A 362 3.90 -40.41 10.76
C ASP A 362 4.06 -39.00 11.35
N ILE A 363 4.76 -38.11 10.66
CA ILE A 363 4.74 -36.69 10.99
C ILE A 363 3.98 -35.99 9.88
N ILE A 364 2.85 -35.39 10.27
CA ILE A 364 2.06 -34.41 9.51
C ILE A 364 3.00 -33.22 9.18
N GLY A 365 3.89 -33.44 8.22
CA GLY A 365 4.98 -32.56 7.85
C GLY A 365 4.49 -31.63 6.76
N GLY A 366 3.97 -30.47 7.17
CA GLY A 366 3.47 -29.45 6.26
C GLY A 366 4.49 -29.06 5.18
N TYR A 367 3.95 -28.82 3.98
CA TYR A 367 4.64 -28.20 2.85
C TYR A 367 5.56 -27.05 3.31
N SER A 368 6.85 -27.11 2.95
CA SER A 368 7.83 -26.07 3.27
C SER A 368 8.34 -25.40 1.99
N PRO A 369 7.72 -24.28 1.56
CA PRO A 369 8.11 -23.58 0.34
C PRO A 369 9.56 -23.10 0.39
N GLU A 370 10.10 -22.80 1.56
CA GLU A 370 11.48 -22.32 1.74
C GLU A 370 12.50 -23.39 1.33
N LEU A 371 12.27 -24.66 1.68
CA LEU A 371 13.16 -25.76 1.31
C LEU A 371 13.08 -26.06 -0.19
N VAL A 372 11.88 -26.01 -0.77
CA VAL A 372 11.69 -26.17 -2.22
C VAL A 372 12.50 -25.11 -2.98
N ILE A 373 12.42 -23.85 -2.56
CA ILE A 373 13.17 -22.75 -3.19
C ILE A 373 14.67 -22.85 -2.97
N GLN A 374 15.12 -23.31 -1.80
CA GLN A 374 16.55 -23.58 -1.57
C GLN A 374 17.09 -24.67 -2.50
N ILE A 375 16.38 -25.79 -2.62
CA ILE A 375 16.74 -26.88 -3.55
C ILE A 375 16.79 -26.36 -4.98
N LEU A 376 15.72 -25.70 -5.44
CA LEU A 376 15.65 -25.20 -6.80
C LEU A 376 16.77 -24.20 -7.09
N ASN A 377 17.06 -23.26 -6.18
CA ASN A 377 18.15 -22.31 -6.37
C ASN A 377 19.50 -22.99 -6.56
N LYS A 378 19.82 -24.02 -5.77
CA LYS A 378 21.06 -24.78 -5.93
C LYS A 378 21.13 -25.49 -7.28
N LEU A 379 20.04 -26.12 -7.70
CA LEU A 379 19.99 -26.77 -9.02
C LEU A 379 20.08 -25.74 -10.17
N PHE A 380 19.47 -24.56 -10.03
CA PHE A 380 19.62 -23.46 -10.98
C PHE A 380 21.05 -22.95 -11.06
N ASP A 381 21.72 -22.82 -9.92
CA ASP A 381 23.11 -22.35 -9.87
C ASP A 381 24.04 -23.38 -10.51
N ALA A 382 23.86 -24.68 -10.22
CA ALA A 382 24.59 -25.77 -10.87
C ALA A 382 24.39 -25.78 -12.39
N ALA A 383 23.13 -25.65 -12.84
CA ALA A 383 22.80 -25.61 -14.26
C ALA A 383 23.35 -24.36 -14.97
N PHE A 384 23.30 -23.20 -14.31
CA PHE A 384 23.77 -21.94 -14.89
C PHE A 384 25.30 -21.87 -14.95
N LEU A 385 25.99 -22.53 -14.01
CA LEU A 385 27.44 -22.72 -14.04
C LEU A 385 27.90 -23.86 -14.96
N ASP A 386 26.96 -24.51 -15.67
CA ASP A 386 27.19 -25.67 -16.55
C ASP A 386 27.99 -26.78 -15.86
N GLU A 387 27.66 -27.06 -14.59
CA GLU A 387 28.34 -28.10 -13.83
C GLU A 387 28.01 -29.49 -14.37
N ASP A 388 29.00 -30.37 -14.43
CA ASP A 388 28.77 -31.75 -14.82
C ASP A 388 27.83 -32.44 -13.82
N VAL A 389 26.75 -33.05 -14.35
CA VAL A 389 25.75 -33.79 -13.58
C VAL A 389 26.38 -34.96 -12.80
N ASP A 390 27.51 -35.50 -13.26
CA ASP A 390 28.20 -36.60 -12.57
C ASP A 390 28.79 -36.21 -11.21
N ARG A 391 28.98 -34.92 -10.96
CA ARG A 391 29.34 -34.39 -9.63
C ARG A 391 28.25 -34.65 -8.59
N TYR A 392 27.02 -34.86 -9.05
CA TYR A 392 25.87 -35.15 -8.20
C TYR A 392 25.62 -36.66 -8.11
N SER A 393 26.68 -37.48 -8.09
CA SER A 393 26.60 -38.95 -8.09
C SER A 393 25.76 -39.51 -6.93
N LEU A 394 25.88 -38.94 -5.73
CA LEU A 394 25.06 -39.32 -4.56
C LEU A 394 23.59 -38.98 -4.76
N LEU A 395 23.30 -37.81 -5.33
CA LEU A 395 21.94 -37.41 -5.70
C LEU A 395 21.37 -38.38 -6.76
N ILE A 396 22.15 -38.69 -7.79
CA ILE A 396 21.82 -39.64 -8.86
C ILE A 396 21.51 -41.04 -8.32
N ALA A 397 22.29 -41.49 -7.35
CA ALA A 397 22.15 -42.83 -6.78
C ALA A 397 20.99 -42.94 -5.78
N ARG A 398 20.60 -41.86 -5.09
CA ARG A 398 19.71 -41.93 -3.92
C ARG A 398 18.41 -41.15 -4.04
N TRP A 399 18.32 -40.16 -4.91
CA TRP A 399 17.08 -39.43 -5.15
C TRP A 399 16.21 -40.16 -6.16
N HIS A 400 14.89 -40.19 -5.94
CA HIS A 400 13.94 -40.85 -6.84
C HIS A 400 13.09 -39.83 -7.58
N VAL A 401 13.36 -39.64 -8.87
CA VAL A 401 12.56 -38.76 -9.73
C VAL A 401 11.57 -39.57 -10.57
N PRO A 402 10.26 -39.27 -10.56
CA PRO A 402 9.27 -39.97 -11.37
C PRO A 402 9.62 -39.99 -12.87
N LYS A 403 9.32 -41.09 -13.58
CA LYS A 403 9.56 -41.20 -15.03
C LYS A 403 8.97 -40.06 -15.85
N ALA A 404 7.83 -39.51 -15.40
CA ALA A 404 7.19 -38.35 -16.02
C ALA A 404 8.12 -37.11 -16.06
N LEU A 405 9.01 -36.95 -15.07
CA LEU A 405 9.98 -35.86 -14.97
C LEU A 405 11.33 -36.14 -15.66
N GLN A 406 11.53 -37.34 -16.21
CA GLN A 406 12.75 -37.73 -16.92
C GLN A 406 12.69 -37.43 -18.42
N ARG A 407 11.53 -37.00 -18.93
CA ARG A 407 11.38 -36.56 -20.32
C ARG A 407 12.04 -35.20 -20.54
N LYS A 408 12.31 -34.86 -21.79
CA LYS A 408 12.71 -33.50 -22.16
C LYS A 408 11.49 -32.59 -22.09
N PHE A 409 11.60 -31.48 -21.37
CA PHE A 409 10.56 -30.47 -21.24
C PHE A 409 10.91 -29.22 -22.01
N GLU A 410 9.90 -28.45 -22.37
CA GLU A 410 10.10 -27.06 -22.77
C GLU A 410 10.62 -26.23 -21.57
N PRO A 411 11.48 -25.21 -21.77
CA PRO A 411 12.12 -24.48 -20.69
C PRO A 411 11.19 -23.88 -19.63
N HIS A 412 9.98 -23.49 -20.02
CA HIS A 412 8.99 -22.93 -19.09
C HIS A 412 8.21 -24.01 -18.33
N GLN A 413 8.16 -25.26 -18.82
CA GLN A 413 7.40 -26.35 -18.20
C GLN A 413 8.23 -27.09 -17.14
N VAL A 414 9.55 -27.20 -17.35
CA VAL A 414 10.42 -27.95 -16.42
C VAL A 414 10.35 -27.38 -15.00
N LEU A 415 10.29 -26.05 -14.87
CA LEU A 415 10.26 -25.41 -13.56
C LEU A 415 8.99 -25.79 -12.81
N ASP A 416 7.83 -25.65 -13.45
CA ASP A 416 6.52 -25.97 -12.88
C ASP A 416 6.46 -27.44 -12.46
N GLU A 417 6.93 -28.35 -13.32
CA GLU A 417 6.85 -29.80 -13.11
C GLU A 417 7.78 -30.26 -11.97
N VAL A 418 9.02 -29.76 -11.94
CA VAL A 418 9.97 -30.05 -10.85
C VAL A 418 9.49 -29.42 -9.54
N MET A 419 9.00 -28.19 -9.58
CA MET A 419 8.50 -27.50 -8.39
C MET A 419 7.25 -28.17 -7.83
N ASN A 420 6.31 -28.61 -8.68
CA ASN A 420 5.12 -29.34 -8.24
C ASN A 420 5.48 -30.69 -7.60
N TYR A 421 6.46 -31.38 -8.16
CA TYR A 421 6.97 -32.62 -7.55
C TYR A 421 7.62 -32.37 -6.20
N LEU A 422 8.52 -31.38 -6.08
CA LEU A 422 9.14 -31.01 -4.81
C LEU A 422 8.09 -30.55 -3.77
N ALA A 423 7.07 -29.80 -4.19
CA ALA A 423 5.97 -29.38 -3.32
C ALA A 423 5.14 -30.56 -2.77
N GLY A 424 5.14 -31.70 -3.45
CA GLY A 424 4.49 -32.93 -3.00
C GLY A 424 5.34 -33.78 -2.03
N LEU A 425 6.62 -33.44 -1.84
CA LEU A 425 7.50 -34.15 -0.91
C LEU A 425 7.30 -33.67 0.53
N SER A 426 7.49 -34.59 1.48
CA SER A 426 7.52 -34.25 2.91
C SER A 426 8.74 -33.38 3.25
N ARG A 427 8.67 -32.65 4.36
CA ARG A 427 9.79 -31.83 4.85
C ARG A 427 11.07 -32.65 5.03
N SER A 428 10.98 -33.89 5.52
CA SER A 428 12.13 -34.79 5.69
C SER A 428 12.75 -35.19 4.35
N GLU A 429 11.94 -35.48 3.34
CA GLU A 429 12.42 -35.79 1.99
C GLU A 429 13.09 -34.56 1.36
N LEU A 430 12.52 -33.36 1.55
CA LEU A 430 13.14 -32.11 1.09
C LEU A 430 14.49 -31.87 1.78
N CYS A 431 14.59 -32.03 3.10
CA CYS A 431 15.87 -31.93 3.79
C CYS A 431 16.90 -32.94 3.27
N PHE A 432 16.47 -34.18 3.00
CA PHE A 432 17.33 -35.22 2.44
C PHE A 432 17.84 -34.88 1.05
N VAL A 433 16.95 -34.42 0.15
CA VAL A 433 17.34 -33.96 -1.19
C VAL A 433 18.32 -32.78 -1.11
N LEU A 434 18.05 -31.82 -0.23
CA LEU A 434 18.94 -30.67 -0.04
C LEU A 434 20.34 -31.10 0.44
N ASP A 435 20.42 -32.04 1.38
CA ASP A 435 21.69 -32.58 1.87
C ASP A 435 22.49 -33.28 0.75
N LEU A 436 21.83 -34.10 -0.08
CA LEU A 436 22.47 -34.75 -1.24
C LEU A 436 23.04 -33.74 -2.24
N ILE A 437 22.33 -32.63 -2.49
CA ILE A 437 22.81 -31.56 -3.38
C ILE A 437 24.03 -30.86 -2.75
N CYS A 438 23.95 -30.51 -1.46
CA CYS A 438 25.05 -29.87 -0.74
C CYS A 438 26.33 -30.73 -0.70
N GLN A 439 26.20 -32.05 -0.61
CA GLN A 439 27.36 -32.96 -0.62
C GLN A 439 28.07 -32.96 -1.98
N GLY A 440 27.34 -32.88 -3.10
CA GLY A 440 27.93 -32.71 -4.44
C GLY A 440 28.64 -31.36 -4.63
N GLU A 441 28.17 -30.31 -3.97
CA GLU A 441 28.83 -28.99 -3.97
C GLU A 441 30.10 -28.97 -3.10
N GLY A 442 30.08 -29.67 -1.95
CA GLY A 442 31.13 -29.66 -0.93
C GLY A 442 32.47 -30.27 -1.35
N GLU A 443 32.50 -31.13 -2.37
CA GLU A 443 33.75 -31.60 -2.99
C GLU A 443 34.61 -30.45 -3.58
N ARG A 444 34.08 -29.22 -3.68
CA ARG A 444 34.83 -28.01 -4.04
C ARG A 444 35.90 -27.57 -3.03
N ILE A 445 35.73 -27.85 -1.74
CA ILE A 445 36.58 -27.21 -0.70
C ILE A 445 37.81 -28.06 -0.35
N SER A 446 37.77 -29.37 -0.63
CA SER A 446 38.84 -30.30 -0.25
C SER A 446 39.97 -30.43 -1.27
N THR A 447 39.94 -29.67 -2.38
CA THR A 447 40.86 -29.82 -3.52
C THR A 447 41.55 -28.53 -3.96
N CYS A 448 41.66 -27.51 -3.09
CA CYS A 448 42.53 -26.35 -3.30
C CYS A 448 43.65 -26.30 -2.26
#